data_AF-A0A7C7NNU4-F1
#
_entry.id   AF-A0A7C7NNU4-F1
#
_cell.length_a   1.000
_cell.length_b   1.000
_cell.length_c   1.000
_cell.angle_alpha   90.00
_cell.angle_beta   90.00
_cell.angle_gamma   90.00
#
_symmetry.space_group_name_H-M   'P 1'
#
loop_
_entity.id
_entity.type
_entity.pdbx_description
1 polymer ?
#
loop_
_entity_poly.entity_id
_entity_poly.type
_entity_poly.pdbx_seq_one_letter_code
_entity_poly.pdbx_strand_id
1 'polypeptide(L)'
;MMMWNQNPQQVAAAVKQSLFVRTMNYTALWTVLYGLFVALLVGTGLDRVFANPVISIILALAVMGGGFLVRDPLQASKGLLFGYGAFTSFALAAISSYFIHLVAYYNSGILIGALVTTFLIGGATVYAARTVNISQDKAQAAVKFLIIVGLAAFVASIVNIFLKSGILGLIIAIVFLVWSVAALFITLNQLDQIEEMVGSDPEILDRLALWESVSVFILFYNIFISLLEILLSLLGNEE
;
A
#
# COMPACT_ATOMS: atom_id res chain seq x y z
N MET A 1 23.84 50.82 -4.20
CA MET A 1 23.18 50.12 -3.08
C MET A 1 21.76 49.77 -3.50
N MET A 2 21.55 48.57 -4.04
CA MET A 2 20.20 48.06 -4.32
C MET A 2 19.65 47.45 -3.04
N MET A 3 18.57 48.01 -2.52
CA MET A 3 17.85 47.45 -1.38
C MET A 3 17.21 46.13 -1.82
N TRP A 4 17.67 45.02 -1.23
CA TRP A 4 16.97 43.75 -1.21
C TRP A 4 15.71 43.89 -0.36
N ASN A 5 14.63 44.37 -0.96
CA ASN A 5 13.31 44.33 -0.34
C ASN A 5 12.67 42.98 -0.68
N GLN A 6 13.27 41.89 -0.19
CA GLN A 6 12.61 40.59 -0.18
C GLN A 6 11.68 40.57 1.02
N ASN A 7 10.40 40.80 0.77
CA ASN A 7 9.34 40.61 1.74
C ASN A 7 9.50 39.19 2.34
N PRO A 8 9.74 39.04 3.66
CA PRO A 8 9.85 37.72 4.29
C PRO A 8 8.59 36.87 4.10
N GLN A 9 7.45 37.51 3.81
CA GLN A 9 6.18 36.86 3.51
C GLN A 9 6.13 36.20 2.12
N GLN A 10 7.00 36.58 1.16
CA GLN A 10 7.08 35.92 -0.15
C GLN A 10 7.94 34.65 -0.11
N VAL A 11 8.93 34.58 0.77
CA VAL A 11 9.72 33.36 1.01
C VAL A 11 8.92 32.33 1.84
N ALA A 12 7.94 32.81 2.61
CA ALA A 12 6.97 31.99 3.35
C ALA A 12 5.65 31.76 2.58
N ALA A 13 5.62 31.97 1.25
CA ALA A 13 4.62 31.33 0.43
C ALA A 13 4.89 29.83 0.54
N ALA A 14 4.21 29.16 1.48
CA ALA A 14 4.32 27.74 1.74
C ALA A 14 4.40 27.03 0.40
N VAL A 15 5.57 26.45 0.09
CA VAL A 15 5.75 25.65 -1.12
C VAL A 15 4.65 24.62 -1.07
N LYS A 16 3.65 24.81 -1.91
CA LYS A 16 2.43 24.03 -1.84
C LYS A 16 2.80 22.63 -2.25
N GLN A 17 2.93 21.77 -1.26
CA GLN A 17 3.30 20.38 -1.48
C GLN A 17 2.17 19.72 -2.26
N SER A 18 2.50 19.17 -3.43
CA SER A 18 1.53 18.52 -4.31
C SER A 18 0.87 17.32 -3.62
N LEU A 19 -0.30 16.92 -4.13
CA LEU A 19 -1.02 15.74 -3.66
C LEU A 19 -0.11 14.52 -3.67
N PHE A 20 0.66 14.35 -4.76
CA PHE A 20 1.64 13.27 -4.89
C PHE A 20 2.60 13.19 -3.70
N VAL A 21 3.28 14.30 -3.37
CA VAL A 21 4.30 14.28 -2.31
C VAL A 21 3.66 14.06 -0.94
N ARG A 22 2.47 14.62 -0.69
CA ARG A 22 1.71 14.38 0.56
C ARG A 22 1.33 12.90 0.69
N THR A 23 0.78 12.31 -0.37
CA THR A 23 0.40 10.89 -0.42
C THR A 23 1.60 10.00 -0.12
N MET A 24 2.76 10.27 -0.72
CA MET A 24 3.97 9.50 -0.48
C MET A 24 4.50 9.64 0.96
N ASN A 25 4.42 10.84 1.55
CA ASN A 25 4.82 11.06 2.93
C ASN A 25 3.94 10.28 3.93
N TYR A 26 2.61 10.31 3.75
CA TYR A 26 1.72 9.52 4.58
C TYR A 26 1.90 8.00 4.36
N THR A 27 2.15 7.58 3.12
CA THR A 27 2.47 6.18 2.81
C THR A 27 3.72 5.72 3.56
N ALA A 28 4.76 6.55 3.60
CA ALA A 28 5.96 6.28 4.38
C ALA A 28 5.67 6.15 5.88
N LEU A 29 4.83 7.02 6.43
CA LEU A 29 4.37 6.92 7.83
C LEU A 29 3.68 5.58 8.10
N TRP A 30 2.74 5.15 7.25
CA TRP A 30 2.04 3.86 7.40
C TRP A 30 2.99 2.67 7.32
N THR A 31 4.01 2.77 6.48
CA THR A 31 5.04 1.74 6.30
C THR A 31 5.92 1.62 7.54
N VAL A 32 6.33 2.75 8.13
CA VAL A 32 7.10 2.78 9.39
C VAL A 32 6.26 2.20 10.54
N LEU A 33 4.99 2.63 10.65
CA LEU A 33 4.08 2.11 11.68
C LEU A 33 3.87 0.59 11.53
N TYR A 34 3.70 0.11 10.30
CA TYR A 34 3.63 -1.33 10.01
C TYR A 34 4.88 -2.06 10.51
N GLY A 35 6.09 -1.58 10.18
CA GLY A 35 7.33 -2.19 10.64
C GLY A 35 7.46 -2.21 12.17
N LEU A 36 7.07 -1.13 12.84
CA LEU A 36 7.02 -1.06 14.30
C LEU A 36 6.03 -2.07 14.90
N PHE A 37 4.84 -2.21 14.33
CA PHE A 37 3.86 -3.18 14.79
C PHE A 37 4.34 -4.62 14.57
N VAL A 38 4.93 -4.94 13.41
CA VAL A 38 5.53 -6.27 13.17
C VAL A 38 6.59 -6.57 14.23
N ALA A 39 7.53 -5.63 14.47
CA ALA A 39 8.58 -5.81 15.47
C ALA A 39 8.02 -6.00 16.88
N LEU A 40 7.00 -5.24 17.26
CA LEU A 40 6.33 -5.36 18.56
C LEU A 40 5.58 -6.68 18.72
N LEU A 41 4.82 -7.09 17.71
CA LEU A 41 4.03 -8.33 17.74
C LEU A 41 4.92 -9.57 17.83
N VAL A 42 5.99 -9.61 17.03
CA VAL A 42 6.98 -10.70 17.06
C VAL A 42 7.78 -10.67 18.36
N GLY A 43 8.26 -9.49 18.78
CA GLY A 43 9.08 -9.35 19.98
C GLY A 43 8.35 -9.66 21.29
N THR A 44 7.02 -9.56 21.31
CA THR A 44 6.18 -9.87 22.48
C THR A 44 5.54 -11.26 22.42
N GLY A 45 5.64 -11.98 21.29
CA GLY A 45 4.97 -13.26 21.07
C GLY A 45 3.47 -13.18 20.82
N LEU A 46 2.92 -11.97 20.64
CA LEU A 46 1.50 -11.75 20.31
C LEU A 46 1.17 -12.16 18.88
N ASP A 47 2.16 -12.26 18.01
CA ASP A 47 2.04 -12.80 16.65
C ASP A 47 1.36 -14.18 16.62
N ARG A 48 1.54 -15.01 17.66
CA ARG A 48 0.88 -16.33 17.77
C ARG A 48 -0.64 -16.26 17.87
N VAL A 49 -1.19 -15.15 18.39
CA VAL A 49 -2.66 -14.93 18.40
C VAL A 49 -3.16 -14.79 16.96
N PHE A 50 -2.36 -14.19 16.08
CA PHE A 50 -2.68 -13.96 14.68
C PHE A 50 -2.30 -15.11 13.75
N ALA A 51 -1.75 -16.21 14.28
CA ALA A 51 -1.55 -17.45 13.54
C ALA A 51 -2.87 -18.12 13.10
N ASN A 52 -4.00 -17.73 13.70
CA ASN A 52 -5.30 -18.25 13.33
C ASN A 52 -5.82 -17.60 12.03
N PRO A 53 -6.04 -18.37 10.95
CA PRO A 53 -6.47 -17.82 9.66
C PRO A 53 -7.82 -17.11 9.71
N VAL A 54 -8.71 -17.47 10.65
CA VAL A 54 -10.00 -16.80 10.83
C VAL A 54 -9.81 -15.35 11.29
N ILE A 55 -8.86 -15.10 12.19
CA ILE A 55 -8.56 -13.76 12.69
C ILE A 55 -7.99 -12.90 11.56
N SER A 56 -7.10 -13.46 10.73
CA SER A 56 -6.54 -12.77 9.57
C SER A 56 -7.60 -12.39 8.55
N ILE A 57 -8.58 -13.27 8.30
CA ILE A 57 -9.73 -12.97 7.43
C ILE A 57 -10.58 -11.84 8.02
N ILE A 58 -10.89 -11.88 9.32
CA ILE A 58 -11.66 -10.82 9.99
C ILE A 58 -10.95 -9.47 9.88
N LEU A 59 -9.63 -9.44 10.11
CA LEU A 59 -8.83 -8.22 9.99
C LEU A 59 -8.79 -7.70 8.55
N ALA A 60 -8.62 -8.57 7.56
CA ALA A 60 -8.66 -8.20 6.14
C ALA A 60 -10.02 -7.61 5.76
N LEU A 61 -11.12 -8.24 6.20
CA LEU A 61 -12.48 -7.73 5.99
C LEU A 61 -12.72 -6.40 6.72
N ALA A 62 -12.14 -6.21 7.90
CA ALA A 62 -12.23 -4.95 8.64
C ALA A 62 -11.50 -3.80 7.93
N VAL A 63 -10.33 -4.06 7.33
CA VAL A 63 -9.62 -3.07 6.49
C VAL A 63 -10.47 -2.72 5.26
N MET A 64 -10.98 -3.71 4.54
CA MET A 64 -11.85 -3.49 3.38
C MET A 64 -13.13 -2.73 3.76
N GLY A 65 -13.78 -3.11 4.88
CA GLY A 65 -14.98 -2.48 5.40
C GLY A 65 -14.73 -1.04 5.87
N GLY A 66 -13.58 -0.78 6.49
CA GLY A 66 -13.15 0.58 6.89
C GLY A 66 -13.07 1.51 5.69
N GLY A 67 -12.51 1.04 4.57
CA GLY A 67 -12.51 1.79 3.31
C GLY A 67 -13.93 2.07 2.79
N PHE A 68 -14.85 1.12 2.88
CA PHE A 68 -16.24 1.36 2.46
C PHE A 68 -16.98 2.36 3.35
N LEU A 69 -16.70 2.36 4.66
CA LEU A 69 -17.32 3.27 5.64
C LEU A 69 -16.85 4.71 5.46
N VAL A 70 -15.60 4.91 5.03
CA VAL A 70 -15.05 6.22 4.66
C VAL A 70 -15.30 6.46 3.16
N ARG A 71 -16.57 6.42 2.76
CA ARG A 71 -16.97 6.51 1.35
C ARG A 71 -16.67 7.87 0.70
N ASP A 72 -16.62 8.92 1.51
CA ASP A 72 -16.31 10.28 1.07
C ASP A 72 -15.17 10.87 1.93
N PRO A 73 -13.91 10.81 1.45
CA PRO A 73 -12.76 11.33 2.18
C PRO A 73 -12.81 12.86 2.32
N LEU A 74 -13.61 13.57 1.49
CA LEU A 74 -13.75 15.02 1.57
C LEU A 74 -14.61 15.43 2.78
N GLN A 75 -15.55 14.59 3.18
CA GLN A 75 -16.43 14.83 4.35
C GLN A 75 -15.90 14.18 5.63
N ALA A 76 -14.96 13.24 5.52
CA ALA A 76 -14.34 12.59 6.66
C ALA A 76 -13.46 13.57 7.48
N SER A 77 -13.47 13.40 8.80
CA SER A 77 -12.52 14.12 9.66
C SER A 77 -11.11 13.57 9.45
N LYS A 78 -10.10 14.43 9.55
CA LYS A 78 -8.69 13.99 9.48
C LYS A 78 -8.37 12.91 10.51
N GLY A 79 -8.92 13.03 11.72
CA GLY A 79 -8.75 12.03 12.77
C GLY A 79 -9.27 10.64 12.38
N LEU A 80 -10.41 10.57 11.68
CA LEU A 80 -10.94 9.31 11.16
C LEU A 80 -10.01 8.72 10.08
N LEU A 81 -9.48 9.54 9.18
CA LEU A 81 -8.54 9.11 8.13
C LEU A 81 -7.22 8.62 8.72
N PHE A 82 -6.66 9.32 9.70
CA PHE A 82 -5.47 8.88 10.45
C PHE A 82 -5.75 7.57 11.20
N GLY A 83 -6.91 7.47 11.85
CA GLY A 83 -7.33 6.26 12.56
C GLY A 83 -7.44 5.06 11.62
N TYR A 84 -8.01 5.25 10.43
CA TYR A 84 -8.08 4.21 9.40
C TYR A 84 -6.70 3.79 8.90
N GLY A 85 -5.80 4.74 8.59
CA GLY A 85 -4.42 4.43 8.20
C GLY A 85 -3.65 3.66 9.27
N ALA A 86 -3.70 4.12 10.53
CA ALA A 86 -3.05 3.44 11.65
C ALA A 86 -3.62 2.04 11.91
N PHE A 87 -4.95 1.89 11.85
CA PHE A 87 -5.61 0.58 11.97
C PHE A 87 -5.19 -0.35 10.83
N THR A 88 -5.07 0.16 9.61
CA THR A 88 -4.62 -0.62 8.44
C THR A 88 -3.19 -1.12 8.64
N SER A 89 -2.26 -0.26 9.08
CA SER A 89 -0.89 -0.67 9.42
C SER A 89 -0.87 -1.76 10.49
N PHE A 90 -1.66 -1.63 11.56
CA PHE A 90 -1.78 -2.64 12.61
C PHE A 90 -2.36 -3.95 12.09
N ALA A 91 -3.48 -3.91 11.37
CA ALA A 91 -4.17 -5.09 10.89
C ALA A 91 -3.30 -5.89 9.91
N LEU A 92 -2.63 -5.22 8.97
CA LEU A 92 -1.72 -5.87 8.04
C LEU A 92 -0.48 -6.43 8.76
N ALA A 93 0.07 -5.72 9.74
CA ALA A 93 1.16 -6.24 10.58
C ALA A 93 0.73 -7.46 11.38
N ALA A 94 -0.48 -7.47 11.94
CA ALA A 94 -1.04 -8.61 12.64
C ALA A 94 -1.18 -9.82 11.71
N ILE A 95 -1.77 -9.64 10.53
CA ILE A 95 -1.93 -10.70 9.51
C ILE A 95 -0.58 -11.32 9.11
N SER A 96 0.44 -10.49 8.88
CA SER A 96 1.73 -10.96 8.36
C SER A 96 2.72 -11.35 9.46
N SER A 97 2.55 -10.90 10.71
CA SER A 97 3.55 -11.05 11.78
C SER A 97 3.96 -12.49 12.04
N TYR A 98 3.00 -13.42 12.13
CA TYR A 98 3.29 -14.83 12.35
C TYR A 98 4.05 -15.44 11.18
N PHE A 99 3.64 -15.12 9.95
CA PHE A 99 4.34 -15.57 8.75
C PHE A 99 5.77 -15.03 8.69
N ILE A 100 5.95 -13.73 8.98
CA ILE A 100 7.26 -13.08 9.03
C ILE A 100 8.13 -13.70 10.13
N HIS A 101 7.58 -14.03 11.30
CA HIS A 101 8.32 -14.72 12.38
C HIS A 101 8.82 -16.09 11.93
N LEU A 102 7.98 -16.90 11.27
CA LEU A 102 8.38 -18.21 10.75
C LEU A 102 9.48 -18.09 9.69
N VAL A 103 9.37 -17.08 8.82
CA VAL A 103 10.29 -16.86 7.70
C VAL A 103 11.58 -16.16 8.12
N ALA A 104 11.59 -15.44 9.24
CA ALA A 104 12.78 -14.78 9.79
C ALA A 104 13.89 -15.79 10.16
N TYR A 105 13.56 -17.07 10.28
CA TYR A 105 14.57 -18.14 10.34
C TYR A 105 15.50 -18.13 9.11
N TYR A 106 15.01 -17.72 7.95
CA TYR A 106 15.73 -17.56 6.68
C TYR A 106 16.06 -16.10 6.40
N ASN A 107 16.68 -15.39 7.36
CA ASN A 107 16.99 -13.94 7.40
C ASN A 107 17.20 -13.20 6.05
N SER A 108 17.74 -13.84 5.01
CA SER A 108 17.89 -13.30 3.65
C SER A 108 16.56 -13.06 2.91
N GLY A 109 15.53 -13.91 3.07
CA GLY A 109 14.29 -13.85 2.29
C GLY A 109 13.45 -12.60 2.57
N ILE A 110 13.33 -12.20 3.84
CA ILE A 110 12.61 -10.97 4.25
C ILE A 110 13.34 -9.74 3.71
N LEU A 111 14.67 -9.70 3.87
CA LEU A 111 15.49 -8.58 3.42
C LEU A 111 15.44 -8.44 1.89
N ILE A 112 15.54 -9.54 1.14
CA ILE A 112 15.43 -9.55 -0.32
C ILE A 112 14.02 -9.12 -0.76
N GLY A 113 12.96 -9.65 -0.14
CA GLY A 113 11.58 -9.24 -0.41
C GLY A 113 11.36 -7.75 -0.17
N ALA A 114 11.86 -7.21 0.94
CA ALA A 114 11.80 -5.79 1.26
C ALA A 114 12.59 -4.92 0.27
N LEU A 115 13.79 -5.36 -0.13
CA LEU A 115 14.63 -4.65 -1.10
C LEU A 115 13.99 -4.62 -2.50
N VAL A 116 13.52 -5.76 -2.99
CA VAL A 116 12.85 -5.85 -4.31
C VAL A 116 11.56 -5.03 -4.30
N THR A 117 10.79 -5.07 -3.22
CA THR A 117 9.59 -4.23 -3.06
C THR A 117 9.95 -2.75 -3.12
N THR A 118 10.95 -2.34 -2.34
CA THR A 118 11.45 -0.95 -2.33
C THR A 118 11.91 -0.51 -3.72
N PHE A 119 12.58 -1.38 -4.47
CA PHE A 119 13.02 -1.09 -5.84
C PHE A 119 11.85 -0.98 -6.83
N LEU A 120 10.89 -1.92 -6.80
CA LEU A 120 9.70 -1.87 -7.66
C LEU A 120 8.86 -0.62 -7.38
N ILE A 121 8.73 -0.24 -6.12
CA ILE A 121 8.05 0.98 -5.69
C ILE A 121 8.81 2.21 -6.16
N GLY A 122 10.12 2.29 -5.89
CA GLY A 122 10.96 3.40 -6.32
C GLY A 122 10.91 3.57 -7.84
N GLY A 123 10.99 2.47 -8.58
CA GLY A 123 10.84 2.43 -10.04
C GLY A 123 9.45 2.89 -10.49
N ALA A 124 8.37 2.35 -9.94
CA ALA A 124 7.00 2.73 -10.29
C ALA A 124 6.70 4.20 -9.97
N THR A 125 7.20 4.70 -8.84
CA THR A 125 7.05 6.09 -8.39
C THR A 125 7.80 7.04 -9.31
N VAL A 126 9.07 6.75 -9.64
CA VAL A 126 9.89 7.56 -10.55
C VAL A 126 9.32 7.51 -11.97
N TYR A 127 8.84 6.35 -12.42
CA TYR A 127 8.24 6.20 -13.74
C TYR A 127 6.92 6.96 -13.83
N ALA A 128 6.00 6.80 -12.86
CA ALA A 128 4.75 7.57 -12.80
C ALA A 128 5.03 9.09 -12.80
N ALA A 129 5.96 9.57 -11.97
CA ALA A 129 6.34 10.99 -11.92
C ALA A 129 6.98 11.53 -13.22
N ARG A 130 7.41 10.65 -14.13
CA ARG A 130 8.06 11.02 -15.41
C ARG A 130 7.18 10.74 -16.64
N THR A 131 6.09 10.00 -16.50
CA THR A 131 5.28 9.56 -17.64
C THR A 131 4.12 10.53 -17.87
N VAL A 132 3.86 10.87 -19.13
CA VAL A 132 2.82 11.83 -19.50
C VAL A 132 1.47 11.12 -19.65
N ASN A 133 0.47 11.63 -18.91
CA ASN A 133 -0.98 11.43 -19.01
C ASN A 133 -1.48 10.22 -19.82
N ILE A 134 -1.92 9.18 -19.12
CA ILE A 134 -2.79 8.13 -19.68
C ILE A 134 -4.15 8.77 -20.00
N SER A 135 -4.67 8.58 -21.21
CA SER A 135 -6.01 9.08 -21.57
C SER A 135 -7.08 8.49 -20.64
N GLN A 136 -8.07 9.31 -20.24
CA GLN A 136 -9.08 8.90 -19.26
C GLN A 136 -9.80 7.59 -19.62
N ASP A 137 -10.11 7.37 -20.90
CA ASP A 137 -10.73 6.12 -21.37
C ASP A 137 -9.85 4.89 -21.11
N LYS A 138 -8.53 5.01 -21.33
CA LYS A 138 -7.57 3.92 -21.08
C LYS A 138 -7.38 3.70 -19.58
N ALA A 139 -7.32 4.77 -18.79
CA ALA A 139 -7.24 4.68 -17.34
C ALA A 139 -8.49 4.00 -16.76
N GLN A 140 -9.69 4.36 -17.21
CA GLN A 140 -10.93 3.77 -16.74
C GLN A 140 -11.06 2.29 -17.16
N ALA A 141 -10.67 1.93 -18.39
CA ALA A 141 -10.62 0.55 -18.84
C ALA A 141 -9.64 -0.29 -17.99
N ALA A 142 -8.46 0.26 -17.70
CA ALA A 142 -7.46 -0.40 -16.89
C ALA A 142 -7.90 -0.57 -15.43
N VAL A 143 -8.57 0.44 -14.84
CA VAL A 143 -9.18 0.31 -13.49
C VAL A 143 -10.23 -0.80 -13.47
N LYS A 144 -11.14 -0.86 -14.45
CA LYS A 144 -12.16 -1.93 -14.54
C LYS A 144 -11.50 -3.31 -14.67
N PHE A 145 -10.49 -3.44 -15.51
CA PHE A 145 -9.73 -4.68 -15.65
C PHE A 145 -9.07 -5.09 -14.33
N LEU A 146 -8.41 -4.16 -13.64
CA LEU A 146 -7.80 -4.43 -12.33
C LEU A 146 -8.84 -4.86 -11.29
N ILE A 147 -10.03 -4.26 -11.25
CA ILE A 147 -11.09 -4.70 -10.32
C ILE A 147 -11.47 -6.16 -10.57
N ILE A 148 -11.64 -6.55 -11.84
CA ILE A 148 -12.01 -7.93 -12.21
C ILE A 148 -10.91 -8.91 -11.82
N VAL A 149 -9.66 -8.61 -12.19
CA VAL A 149 -8.51 -9.47 -11.86
C VAL A 149 -8.29 -9.56 -10.35
N GLY A 150 -8.43 -8.44 -9.63
CA GLY A 150 -8.31 -8.40 -8.17
C GLY A 150 -9.37 -9.26 -7.48
N LEU A 151 -10.63 -9.20 -7.94
CA LEU A 151 -11.70 -10.05 -7.42
C LEU A 151 -11.44 -11.53 -7.71
N ALA A 152 -10.97 -11.87 -8.91
CA ALA A 152 -10.62 -13.24 -9.27
C ALA A 152 -9.47 -13.78 -8.40
N ALA A 153 -8.41 -12.98 -8.19
CA ALA A 153 -7.29 -13.35 -7.34
C ALA A 153 -7.71 -13.50 -5.86
N PHE A 154 -8.61 -12.66 -5.37
CA PHE A 154 -9.20 -12.79 -4.04
C PHE A 154 -9.97 -14.11 -3.87
N VAL A 155 -10.85 -14.45 -4.82
CA VAL A 155 -11.58 -15.71 -4.80
C VAL A 155 -10.61 -16.90 -4.88
N ALA A 156 -9.61 -16.85 -5.76
CA ALA A 156 -8.58 -17.89 -5.87
C ALA A 156 -7.81 -18.07 -4.55
N SER A 157 -7.51 -16.98 -3.85
CA SER A 157 -6.85 -17.00 -2.53
C SER A 157 -7.71 -17.70 -1.49
N ILE A 158 -9.02 -17.40 -1.44
CA ILE A 158 -9.97 -18.08 -0.55
C ILE A 158 -10.02 -19.57 -0.86
N VAL A 159 -10.09 -19.95 -2.14
CA VAL A 159 -10.11 -21.36 -2.55
C VAL A 159 -8.81 -22.07 -2.16
N ASN A 160 -7.66 -21.40 -2.33
CA ASN A 160 -6.36 -22.00 -2.00
C ASN A 160 -6.15 -22.20 -0.49
N ILE A 161 -6.82 -21.43 0.38
CA ILE A 161 -6.83 -21.70 1.84
C ILE A 161 -7.36 -23.11 2.14
N PHE A 162 -8.34 -23.60 1.37
CA PHE A 162 -8.91 -24.94 1.54
C PHE A 162 -8.13 -26.02 0.80
N LEU A 163 -7.62 -25.73 -0.40
CA LEU A 163 -6.88 -26.69 -1.21
C LEU A 163 -5.43 -26.89 -0.74
N LYS A 164 -4.82 -25.89 -0.09
CA LYS A 164 -3.44 -25.90 0.41
C LYS A 164 -2.41 -26.31 -0.65
N SER A 165 -2.62 -25.92 -1.90
CA SER A 165 -1.72 -26.27 -3.00
C SER A 165 -0.59 -25.24 -3.11
N GLY A 166 0.66 -25.70 -2.96
CA GLY A 166 1.84 -24.85 -3.08
C GLY A 166 1.99 -24.23 -4.48
N ILE A 167 1.73 -25.00 -5.54
CA ILE A 167 1.79 -24.52 -6.93
C ILE A 167 0.70 -23.47 -7.18
N LEU A 168 -0.51 -23.70 -6.68
CA LEU A 168 -1.60 -22.73 -6.82
C LEU A 168 -1.28 -21.45 -6.02
N GLY A 169 -0.68 -21.58 -4.83
CA GLY A 169 -0.18 -20.46 -4.03
C GLY A 169 0.86 -19.61 -4.76
N LEU A 170 1.85 -20.25 -5.41
CA LEU A 170 2.85 -19.57 -6.22
C LEU A 170 2.23 -18.81 -7.39
N ILE A 171 1.31 -19.43 -8.13
CA ILE A 171 0.61 -18.77 -9.25
C ILE A 171 -0.18 -17.56 -8.74
N ILE A 172 -0.91 -17.71 -7.64
CA ILE A 172 -1.66 -16.62 -7.01
C ILE A 172 -0.71 -15.48 -6.64
N ALA A 173 0.42 -15.76 -6.00
CA ALA A 173 1.40 -14.75 -5.61
C ALA A 173 1.97 -13.98 -6.82
N ILE A 174 2.29 -14.65 -7.92
CA ILE A 174 2.78 -14.00 -9.15
C ILE A 174 1.70 -13.10 -9.75
N VAL A 175 0.47 -13.60 -9.87
CA VAL A 175 -0.66 -12.81 -10.40
C VAL A 175 -0.92 -11.60 -9.51
N PHE A 176 -0.89 -11.77 -8.19
CA PHE A 176 -1.14 -10.70 -7.22
C PHE A 176 -0.03 -9.65 -7.22
N LEU A 177 1.23 -10.07 -7.42
CA LEU A 177 2.37 -9.17 -7.61
C LEU A 177 2.20 -8.28 -8.84
N VAL A 178 1.95 -8.88 -10.01
CA VAL A 178 1.78 -8.14 -11.27
C VAL A 178 0.59 -7.19 -11.18
N TRP A 179 -0.52 -7.67 -10.61
CA TRP A 179 -1.71 -6.86 -10.37
C TRP A 179 -1.42 -5.66 -9.46
N SER A 180 -0.72 -5.88 -8.33
CA SER A 180 -0.43 -4.82 -7.36
C SER A 180 0.51 -3.75 -7.93
N VAL A 181 1.51 -4.15 -8.72
CA VAL A 181 2.41 -3.21 -9.41
C VAL A 181 1.65 -2.38 -10.44
N ALA A 182 0.78 -3.01 -11.24
CA ALA A 182 -0.03 -2.31 -12.23
C ALA A 182 -1.03 -1.34 -11.56
N ALA A 183 -1.70 -1.78 -10.49
CA ALA A 183 -2.60 -0.94 -9.71
C ALA A 183 -1.87 0.26 -9.10
N LEU A 184 -0.67 0.04 -8.52
CA LEU A 184 0.14 1.11 -7.96
C LEU A 184 0.49 2.17 -9.02
N PHE A 185 0.93 1.73 -10.20
CA PHE A 185 1.25 2.64 -11.28
C PHE A 185 0.03 3.49 -11.70
N ILE A 186 -1.15 2.90 -11.80
CA ILE A 186 -2.37 3.64 -12.15
C ILE A 186 -2.76 4.63 -11.06
N THR A 187 -2.76 4.19 -9.79
CA THR A 187 -3.08 5.06 -8.64
C THR A 187 -2.16 6.28 -8.62
N LEU A 188 -0.86 6.09 -8.79
CA LEU A 188 0.10 7.20 -8.78
C LEU A 188 -0.10 8.18 -9.95
N ASN A 189 -0.38 7.70 -11.16
CA ASN A 189 -0.66 8.57 -12.32
C ASN A 189 -1.99 9.33 -12.21
N GLN A 190 -2.93 8.87 -11.39
CA GLN A 190 -4.21 9.54 -11.18
C GLN A 190 -4.13 10.67 -10.15
N LEU A 191 -3.09 10.72 -9.32
CA LEU A 191 -2.96 11.76 -8.28
C LEU A 191 -2.89 13.16 -8.90
N ASP A 192 -2.12 13.36 -9.96
CA ASP A 192 -2.03 14.68 -10.62
C ASP A 192 -3.38 15.10 -11.22
N GLN A 193 -4.13 14.14 -11.79
CA GLN A 193 -5.47 14.39 -12.35
C GLN A 193 -6.48 14.75 -11.24
N ILE A 194 -6.41 14.08 -10.09
CA ILE A 194 -7.24 14.40 -8.92
C ILE A 194 -6.90 15.80 -8.41
N GLU A 195 -5.62 16.15 -8.31
CA GLU A 195 -5.20 17.50 -7.90
C GLU A 195 -5.71 18.58 -8.86
N GLU A 196 -5.64 18.35 -10.18
CA GLU A 196 -6.21 19.26 -11.18
C GLU A 196 -7.73 19.43 -11.03
N MET A 197 -8.48 18.35 -10.73
CA MET A 197 -9.94 18.37 -10.62
C MET A 197 -10.43 19.09 -9.37
N VAL A 198 -9.79 18.87 -8.23
CA VAL A 198 -10.25 19.39 -6.93
C VAL A 198 -9.60 20.75 -6.63
N GLY A 199 -8.60 21.12 -7.42
CA GLY A 199 -7.90 22.37 -7.34
C GLY A 199 -6.94 22.40 -6.16
N SER A 200 -6.76 23.60 -5.64
CA SER A 200 -5.55 23.96 -4.90
C SER A 200 -5.85 24.19 -3.41
N ASP A 201 -6.92 23.63 -2.85
CA ASP A 201 -7.22 23.80 -1.43
C ASP A 201 -6.29 22.89 -0.58
N PRO A 202 -5.42 23.44 0.28
CA PRO A 202 -4.47 22.64 1.06
C PRO A 202 -5.13 21.65 2.01
N GLU A 203 -6.35 21.92 2.50
CA GLU A 203 -7.05 21.04 3.43
C GLU A 203 -7.68 19.86 2.71
N ILE A 204 -8.29 20.11 1.55
CA ILE A 204 -8.84 19.08 0.68
C ILE A 204 -7.72 18.15 0.19
N LEU A 205 -6.62 18.72 -0.31
CA LEU A 205 -5.46 17.96 -0.76
C LEU A 205 -4.87 17.10 0.36
N ASP A 206 -4.90 17.58 1.61
CA ASP A 206 -4.42 16.81 2.76
C ASP A 206 -5.33 15.61 3.09
N ARG A 207 -6.66 15.79 3.04
CA ARG A 207 -7.62 14.69 3.26
C ARG A 207 -7.54 13.63 2.16
N LEU A 208 -7.44 14.08 0.91
CA LEU A 208 -7.23 13.18 -0.23
C LEU A 208 -5.89 12.46 -0.14
N ALA A 209 -4.83 13.15 0.25
CA ALA A 209 -3.52 12.53 0.44
C ALA A 209 -3.56 11.43 1.51
N LEU A 210 -4.20 11.71 2.66
CA LEU A 210 -4.39 10.73 3.73
C LEU A 210 -5.16 9.51 3.21
N TRP A 211 -6.24 9.72 2.48
CA TRP A 211 -7.05 8.66 1.90
C TRP A 211 -6.27 7.80 0.90
N GLU A 212 -5.71 8.42 -0.13
CA GLU A 212 -4.98 7.74 -1.20
C GLU A 212 -3.72 7.04 -0.67
N SER A 213 -3.08 7.58 0.36
CA SER A 213 -1.89 6.97 0.97
C SER A 213 -2.17 5.60 1.59
N VAL A 214 -3.39 5.34 2.08
CA VAL A 214 -3.76 4.02 2.59
C VAL A 214 -3.88 3.01 1.44
N SER A 215 -4.47 3.42 0.31
CA SER A 215 -4.54 2.61 -0.90
C SER A 215 -3.13 2.25 -1.42
N VAL A 216 -2.25 3.25 -1.52
CA VAL A 216 -0.86 3.05 -1.93
C VAL A 216 -0.12 2.13 -0.94
N PHE A 217 -0.32 2.33 0.37
CA PHE A 217 0.29 1.49 1.40
C PHE A 217 -0.17 0.02 1.32
N ILE A 218 -1.46 -0.24 1.09
CA ILE A 218 -1.99 -1.60 0.90
C ILE A 218 -1.33 -2.26 -0.32
N LEU A 219 -1.17 -1.52 -1.42
CA LEU A 219 -0.48 -2.03 -2.62
C LEU A 219 1.00 -2.34 -2.35
N PHE A 220 1.68 -1.52 -1.54
CA PHE A 220 3.05 -1.80 -1.12
C PHE A 220 3.14 -3.09 -0.30
N TYR A 221 2.23 -3.26 0.66
CA TYR A 221 2.13 -4.47 1.46
C TYR A 221 1.87 -5.70 0.58
N ASN A 222 0.96 -5.60 -0.38
CA ASN A 222 0.63 -6.71 -1.28
C ASN A 222 1.82 -7.12 -2.15
N ILE A 223 2.57 -6.15 -2.69
CA ILE A 223 3.82 -6.41 -3.43
C ILE A 223 4.81 -7.15 -2.52
N PHE A 224 5.02 -6.65 -1.30
CA PHE A 224 5.94 -7.25 -0.33
C PHE A 224 5.59 -8.70 0.01
N ILE A 225 4.35 -8.98 0.39
CA ILE A 225 3.92 -10.33 0.76
C ILE A 225 3.96 -11.28 -0.45
N SER A 226 3.58 -10.81 -1.63
CA SER A 226 3.65 -11.63 -2.85
C SER A 226 5.09 -12.03 -3.18
N LEU A 227 6.04 -11.08 -3.08
CA LEU A 227 7.46 -11.38 -3.29
C LEU A 227 8.00 -12.32 -2.22
N LEU A 228 7.60 -12.14 -0.97
CA LEU A 228 8.00 -13.01 0.13
C LEU A 228 7.53 -14.45 -0.11
N GLU A 229 6.26 -14.64 -0.50
CA GLU A 229 5.69 -15.94 -0.84
C GLU A 229 6.38 -16.60 -2.04
N ILE A 230 6.70 -15.84 -3.09
CA ILE A 230 7.44 -16.33 -4.26
C ILE A 230 8.83 -16.78 -3.85
N LEU A 231 9.58 -15.94 -3.12
CA LEU A 231 10.93 -16.27 -2.66
C LEU A 231 10.93 -17.54 -1.81
N LEU A 232 9.96 -17.69 -0.91
CA LEU A 232 9.82 -18.90 -0.09
C LEU A 232 9.47 -20.13 -0.89
N SER A 233 8.55 -20.02 -1.85
CA SER A 233 8.18 -21.13 -2.73
C SER A 233 9.36 -21.60 -3.60
N LEU A 234 10.26 -20.69 -3.95
CA LEU A 234 11.46 -21.00 -4.75
C LEU A 234 12.61 -21.54 -3.89
N LEU A 235 12.82 -21.00 -2.69
CA LEU A 235 13.91 -21.39 -1.79
C LEU A 235 13.57 -22.62 -0.94
N GLY A 236 12.29 -22.85 -0.63
CA GLY A 236 11.81 -24.00 0.14
C GLY A 236 11.66 -25.30 -0.66
N ASN A 237 11.98 -25.27 -1.96
CA ASN A 237 11.96 -26.45 -2.85
C ASN A 237 13.33 -27.16 -2.92
N GLU A 238 14.30 -26.80 -2.08
CA GLU A 238 15.63 -27.44 -2.00
C GLU A 238 15.73 -28.56 -0.95
N GLU A 239 14.61 -29.02 -0.37
CA GLU A 239 14.52 -30.26 0.45
C GLU A 239 13.69 -31.35 -0.24
#